data_AF-A0A5B9FXW9-F1
#
_entry.id   AF-A0A5B9FXW9-F1
#
_cell.length_a   1.000
_cell.length_b   1.000
_cell.length_c   1.000
_cell.angle_alpha   90.00
_cell.angle_beta   90.00
_cell.angle_gamma   90.00
#
_symmetry.space_group_name_H-M   'P 1'
#
loop_
_entity.id
_entity.type
_entity.pdbx_description
1 polymer ?
#
loop_
_entity_poly.entity_id
_entity_poly.type
_entity_poly.pdbx_seq_one_letter_code
_entity_poly.pdbx_strand_id
1 'polypeptide(L)'
;MKKLDVKHTAFHILIGVYFLWVAVITVLIGMTAFNEINHINSGVNEVFLFWILLNLFMGTAIFTVIRMFRNKTILNRIVLYSYVFVVGASAGVWYLVKA
;
A
#
# COMPACT_ATOMS: atom_id res chain seq x y z
N MET A 1 -14.53 -24.09 -25.66
CA MET A 1 -14.34 -23.11 -24.56
C MET A 1 -13.18 -22.20 -24.93
N LYS A 2 -13.42 -20.90 -25.19
CA LYS A 2 -12.34 -19.95 -25.52
C LYS A 2 -11.32 -19.98 -24.38
N LYS A 3 -10.04 -20.20 -24.70
CA LYS A 3 -8.93 -20.14 -23.74
C LYS A 3 -8.91 -18.72 -23.18
N LEU A 4 -9.57 -18.51 -22.04
CA LEU A 4 -9.39 -17.28 -21.27
C LEU A 4 -7.89 -17.20 -20.98
N ASP A 5 -7.29 -16.06 -21.30
CA ASP A 5 -5.90 -15.79 -20.98
C ASP A 5 -5.80 -15.63 -19.45
N VAL A 6 -5.66 -16.75 -18.75
CA VAL A 6 -5.62 -16.84 -17.28
C VAL A 6 -4.58 -15.89 -16.70
N LYS A 7 -3.47 -15.65 -17.41
CA LYS A 7 -2.43 -14.71 -16.99
C LYS A 7 -2.94 -13.27 -17.03
N HIS A 8 -3.68 -12.89 -18.06
CA HIS A 8 -4.26 -11.55 -18.19
C HIS A 8 -5.32 -11.27 -17.12
N THR A 9 -6.19 -12.25 -16.84
CA THR A 9 -7.20 -12.13 -15.78
C THR A 9 -6.55 -12.03 -14.40
N ALA A 10 -5.57 -12.90 -14.11
CA ALA A 10 -4.83 -12.86 -12.84
C ALA A 10 -4.12 -11.51 -12.63
N PHE A 11 -3.54 -10.94 -13.69
CA PHE A 11 -2.92 -9.61 -13.64
C PHE A 11 -3.93 -8.52 -13.24
N HIS A 12 -5.13 -8.50 -13.84
CA HIS A 12 -6.14 -7.49 -13.50
C HIS A 12 -6.66 -7.65 -12.07
N ILE A 13 -6.85 -8.88 -11.60
CA ILE A 13 -7.24 -9.16 -10.22
C ILE A 13 -6.17 -8.64 -9.26
N LEU A 14 -4.89 -8.93 -9.51
CA LEU A 14 -3.78 -8.44 -8.69
C LEU A 14 -3.71 -6.92 -8.66
N ILE A 15 -3.94 -6.25 -9.78
CA ILE A 15 -4.01 -4.79 -9.83
C ILE A 15 -5.19 -4.27 -8.99
N GLY A 16 -6.37 -4.90 -9.08
CA GLY A 16 -7.52 -4.52 -8.26
C GLY A 16 -7.24 -4.64 -6.77
N VAL A 17 -6.64 -5.76 -6.36
CA VAL A 17 -6.20 -5.98 -4.97
C VAL A 17 -5.15 -4.96 -4.54
N TYR A 18 -4.21 -4.61 -5.41
CA TYR A 18 -3.21 -3.58 -5.13
C TYR A 18 -3.83 -2.22 -4.85
N PHE A 19 -4.79 -1.76 -5.67
CA PHE A 19 -5.44 -0.47 -5.41
C PHE A 19 -6.33 -0.49 -4.18
N LEU A 20 -6.95 -1.62 -3.85
CA LEU A 20 -7.65 -1.79 -2.57
C LEU A 20 -6.67 -1.65 -1.40
N TRP A 21 -5.50 -2.28 -1.49
CA TRP A 21 -4.44 -2.13 -0.49
C TRP A 21 -4.00 -0.66 -0.35
N VAL A 22 -3.78 0.06 -1.45
CA VAL A 22 -3.43 1.50 -1.43
C VAL A 22 -4.48 2.30 -0.66
N ALA A 23 -5.78 2.04 -0.87
CA ALA A 23 -6.84 2.74 -0.15
C ALA A 23 -6.78 2.47 1.37
N VAL A 24 -6.66 1.19 1.76
CA VAL A 24 -6.59 0.78 3.16
C VAL A 24 -5.39 1.41 3.88
N ILE A 25 -4.20 1.34 3.29
CA ILE A 25 -3.00 1.90 3.92
C ILE A 25 -3.04 3.43 3.97
N THR A 26 -3.64 4.10 2.98
CA THR A 26 -3.82 5.56 3.00
C THR A 26 -4.73 6.00 4.15
N VAL A 27 -5.82 5.27 4.40
CA VAL A 27 -6.70 5.54 5.56
C VAL A 27 -5.94 5.34 6.86
N LEU A 28 -5.16 4.27 7.00
CA LEU A 28 -4.33 4.02 8.19
C LEU A 28 -3.33 5.15 8.44
N ILE A 29 -2.61 5.60 7.40
CA ILE A 29 -1.67 6.73 7.47
C ILE A 29 -2.41 7.99 7.93
N GLY A 30 -3.57 8.28 7.32
CA GLY A 30 -4.40 9.45 7.66
C GLY A 30 -4.91 9.41 9.10
N MET A 31 -5.39 8.26 9.57
CA MET A 31 -5.83 8.07 10.96
C MET A 31 -4.68 8.26 11.95
N THR A 32 -3.50 7.74 11.63
CA THR A 32 -2.32 7.88 12.49
C THR A 32 -1.87 9.33 12.59
N ALA A 33 -1.74 10.02 11.46
CA ALA A 33 -1.38 11.43 11.43
C ALA A 33 -2.42 12.31 12.15
N PHE A 34 -3.71 12.03 11.93
CA PHE A 34 -4.79 12.76 12.59
C PHE A 34 -4.77 12.54 14.11
N ASN A 35 -4.55 11.30 14.56
CA ASN A 35 -4.46 10.98 15.99
C ASN A 35 -3.27 11.68 16.66
N GLU A 36 -2.11 11.70 16.00
CA GLU A 36 -0.90 12.36 16.51
C GLU A 36 -1.05 13.88 16.57
N ILE A 37 -1.47 14.52 15.47
CA ILE A 37 -1.61 15.98 15.38
C ILE A 37 -2.62 16.53 16.40
N ASN A 38 -3.68 15.78 16.68
CA ASN A 38 -4.74 16.20 17.62
C ASN A 38 -4.55 15.63 19.02
N HIS A 39 -3.47 14.88 19.29
CA HIS A 39 -3.16 14.24 20.57
C HIS A 39 -4.33 13.46 21.18
N ILE A 40 -5.10 12.73 20.36
CA ILE A 40 -6.34 12.07 20.81
C ILE A 40 -6.03 10.92 21.77
N ASN A 41 -5.16 9.99 21.35
CA ASN A 41 -4.68 8.90 22.22
C ASN A 41 -3.31 8.38 21.76
N SER A 42 -2.27 8.71 22.51
CA SER A 42 -0.89 8.32 22.20
C SER A 42 -0.64 6.81 22.22
N GLY A 43 -1.40 6.05 23.03
CA GLY A 43 -1.26 4.59 23.10
C GLY A 43 -1.70 3.88 21.82
N VAL A 44 -2.61 4.48 21.04
CA VAL A 44 -3.10 3.88 19.78
C VAL A 44 -2.10 4.05 18.64
N ASN A 45 -1.22 5.06 18.72
CA ASN A 45 -0.23 5.30 17.67
C ASN A 45 0.73 4.14 17.47
N GLU A 46 1.17 3.45 18.53
CA GLU A 46 2.05 2.30 18.39
C GLU A 46 1.38 1.15 17.64
N VAL A 47 0.09 0.94 17.91
CA VAL A 47 -0.72 -0.07 17.21
C VAL A 47 -0.87 0.30 15.74
N PHE A 48 -1.16 1.57 15.43
CA PHE A 48 -1.29 2.02 14.06
C PHE A 48 0.02 1.95 13.28
N LEU A 49 1.15 2.34 13.88
CA LEU A 49 2.47 2.18 13.25
C LEU A 49 2.78 0.71 12.96
N PHE A 50 2.45 -0.20 13.88
CA PHE A 50 2.60 -1.63 13.65
C PHE A 50 1.71 -2.13 12.50
N TRP A 51 0.45 -1.68 12.44
CA TRP A 51 -0.45 -2.01 11.33
C TRP A 51 0.00 -1.44 10.00
N ILE A 52 0.57 -0.23 9.96
CA ILE A 52 1.20 0.35 8.76
C ILE A 52 2.35 -0.54 8.31
N LEU A 53 3.21 -1.00 9.23
CA LEU A 53 4.34 -1.87 8.91
C LEU A 53 3.89 -3.20 8.30
N LEU A 54 2.90 -3.87 8.91
CA LEU A 54 2.33 -5.11 8.36
C LEU A 54 1.70 -4.90 6.99
N ASN A 55 1.00 -3.77 6.81
CA ASN A 55 0.42 -3.43 5.51
C ASN A 55 1.50 -3.14 4.47
N LEU A 56 2.60 -2.47 4.82
CA LEU A 56 3.73 -2.28 3.92
C LEU A 56 4.30 -3.63 3.47
N PHE A 57 4.50 -4.58 4.39
CA PHE A 57 4.98 -5.91 4.05
C PHE A 57 4.05 -6.61 3.04
N MET A 58 2.74 -6.59 3.28
CA MET A 58 1.75 -7.15 2.35
C MET A 58 1.76 -6.43 0.99
N GLY A 59 1.86 -5.09 1.00
CA GLY A 59 1.97 -4.26 -0.19
C GLY A 59 3.20 -4.59 -1.01
N THR A 60 4.36 -4.80 -0.37
CA THR A 60 5.60 -5.22 -1.01
C THR A 60 5.45 -6.59 -1.68
N ALA A 61 4.75 -7.53 -1.03
CA ALA A 61 4.48 -8.85 -1.61
C ALA A 61 3.62 -8.72 -2.88
N ILE A 62 2.51 -7.98 -2.81
CA ILE A 62 1.62 -7.73 -3.97
C ILE A 62 2.39 -7.03 -5.10
N PHE A 63 3.12 -5.96 -4.78
CA PHE A 63 3.93 -5.20 -5.73
C PHE A 63 4.94 -6.11 -6.43
N THR A 64 5.65 -6.95 -5.69
CA THR A 64 6.64 -7.88 -6.23
C THR A 64 6.00 -8.85 -7.22
N VAL A 65 4.87 -9.46 -6.85
CA VAL A 65 4.13 -10.37 -7.74
C VAL A 65 3.69 -9.66 -9.02
N ILE A 66 3.17 -8.42 -8.93
CA ILE A 66 2.81 -7.62 -10.12
C ILE A 66 4.04 -7.38 -11.02
N ARG A 67 5.21 -7.09 -10.45
CA ARG A 67 6.45 -6.88 -11.23
C ARG A 67 6.89 -8.14 -11.96
N MET A 68 6.62 -9.33 -11.43
CA MET A 68 6.96 -10.60 -12.09
C MET A 68 6.23 -10.81 -13.42
N PHE A 69 5.07 -10.16 -13.64
CA PHE A 69 4.38 -10.20 -14.94
C PHE A 69 5.13 -9.44 -16.05
N ARG A 70 6.21 -8.71 -15.74
CA ARG A 70 7.14 -8.01 -16.68
C ARG A 70 6.43 -7.15 -17.75
N ASN A 71 5.22 -6.67 -17.45
CA ASN A 71 4.41 -5.94 -18.42
C ASN A 71 4.83 -4.45 -18.45
N LYS A 72 5.20 -3.90 -19.62
CA LYS A 72 5.68 -2.50 -19.76
C LYS A 72 4.55 -1.48 -19.99
N THR A 73 3.37 -1.74 -19.43
CA THR A 73 2.20 -0.87 -19.59
C THR A 73 2.28 0.38 -18.71
N ILE A 74 1.50 1.40 -19.06
CA ILE A 74 1.31 2.62 -18.25
C ILE A 74 0.89 2.27 -16.82
N LEU A 75 0.01 1.28 -16.67
CA LEU A 75 -0.46 0.79 -15.38
C LEU A 75 0.68 0.33 -14.46
N ASN A 76 1.71 -0.32 -15.01
CA ASN A 76 2.87 -0.75 -14.21
C ASN A 76 3.72 0.44 -13.72
N ARG A 77 3.70 1.58 -14.42
CA ARG A 77 4.32 2.83 -13.93
C ARG A 77 3.49 3.47 -12.82
N ILE A 78 2.17 3.47 -12.96
CA ILE A 78 1.24 3.97 -11.92
C ILE A 78 1.42 3.17 -10.62
N VAL A 79 1.49 1.83 -10.72
CA VAL A 79 1.78 0.95 -9.58
C VAL A 79 3.13 1.30 -8.94
N LEU A 80 4.18 1.53 -9.73
CA LEU A 80 5.48 1.95 -9.19
C LEU A 80 5.40 3.25 -8.39
N TYR A 81 4.85 4.30 -9.01
CA TYR A 81 4.85 5.63 -8.39
C TYR A 81 3.94 5.68 -7.16
N SER A 82 2.78 5.04 -7.22
CA SER A 82 1.90 4.92 -6.05
C SER A 82 2.55 4.12 -4.91
N TYR A 83 3.30 3.05 -5.23
CA TYR A 83 4.01 2.27 -4.22
C TYR A 83 5.08 3.11 -3.52
N VAL A 84 5.92 3.80 -4.31
CA VAL A 84 6.98 4.68 -3.77
C VAL A 84 6.37 5.80 -2.93
N PHE A 85 5.27 6.41 -3.38
CA PHE A 85 4.55 7.43 -2.63
C PHE A 85 4.06 6.91 -1.27
N VAL A 86 3.41 5.74 -1.23
CA VAL A 86 2.90 5.14 0.02
C VAL A 86 4.04 4.80 0.98
N VAL A 87 5.16 4.27 0.47
CA VAL A 87 6.35 4.00 1.30
C VAL A 87 6.88 5.30 1.92
N GLY A 88 7.00 6.36 1.12
CA GLY A 88 7.44 7.67 1.60
C GLY A 88 6.48 8.28 2.63
N ALA A 89 5.17 8.22 2.37
CA ALA A 89 4.15 8.72 3.30
C ALA A 89 4.14 7.95 4.62
N SER A 90 4.33 6.62 4.56
CA SER A 90 4.43 5.77 5.75
C SER A 90 5.67 6.12 6.59
N ALA A 91 6.82 6.32 5.95
CA ALA A 91 8.04 6.75 6.63
C ALA A 91 7.88 8.15 7.23
N GLY A 92 7.19 9.06 6.54
CA GLY A 92 6.89 10.40 7.05
C GLY A 92 6.01 10.38 8.30
N VAL A 93 4.95 9.58 8.32
CA VAL A 93 4.11 9.41 9.51
C VAL A 93 4.86 8.71 10.64
N TRP A 94 5.70 7.72 10.32
CA TRP A 94 6.55 7.08 11.33
C TRP A 94 7.47 8.09 12.01
N TYR A 95 8.12 8.95 11.23
CA TYR A 95 8.95 10.03 11.76
C TYR A 95 8.12 11.00 12.61
N LEU A 96 6.94 11.41 12.13
CA LEU A 96 6.06 12.33 12.85
C LEU A 96 5.62 11.80 14.23
N VAL A 97 5.42 10.50 14.39
CA VAL A 97 4.99 9.88 15.66
C VAL A 97 6.18 9.59 16.61
N LYS A 98 7.38 9.35 16.08
CA LYS A 98 8.57 8.98 16.88
C LYS A 98 9.58 10.12 17.09
N ALA A 99 9.41 11.25 16.41
CA ALA A 99 10.19 12.48 16.62
C ALA A 99 9.76 13.18 17.91
#